data_AF-A0A2S9YJE9-F1
#
_entry.id   AF-A0A2S9YJE9-F1
#
_cell.length_a   1.000
_cell.length_b   1.000
_cell.length_c   1.000
_cell.angle_alpha   90.00
_cell.angle_beta   90.00
_cell.angle_gamma   90.00
#
_symmetry.space_group_name_H-M   'P 1'
#
loop_
_entity.id
_entity.type
_entity.pdbx_description
1 polymer ?
#
loop_
_entity_poly.entity_id
_entity_poly.type
_entity_poly.pdbx_seq_one_letter_code
_entity_poly.pdbx_strand_id
1 'polypeptide(L)' 'MKRVKYVKVATILGAIASLLFSVALWFTGHKDQGVFVGLWVPSILSLGAFALAGWGRKDG' A
#
# COMPACT_ATOMS: atom_id res chain seq x y z
N MET A 1 20.19 3.34 8.10
CA MET A 1 19.17 4.40 8.35
C MET A 1 18.39 4.89 7.11
N LYS A 2 19.02 5.19 5.96
CA LYS A 2 18.29 5.76 4.80
C LYS A 2 17.35 4.77 4.07
N ARG A 3 17.77 3.51 3.85
CA ARG A 3 16.98 2.49 3.10
C ARG A 3 15.60 2.22 3.71
N VAL A 4 15.52 2.03 5.02
CA VAL A 4 14.27 1.74 5.72
C VAL A 4 13.26 2.89 5.58
N LYS A 5 13.75 4.14 5.53
CA LYS A 5 12.94 5.33 5.31
C LYS A 5 12.31 5.33 3.91
N TYR A 6 13.06 4.95 2.88
CA TYR A 6 12.54 4.86 1.50
C TYR A 6 11.50 3.75 1.35
N VAL A 7 11.71 2.58 1.96
CA VAL A 7 10.74 1.48 1.91
C VAL A 7 9.43 1.87 2.60
N LYS A 8 9.52 2.47 3.79
CA LYS A 8 8.35 2.96 4.54
C LYS A 8 7.56 4.00 3.74
N VAL A 9 8.25 4.94 3.10
CA VAL A 9 7.64 5.99 2.27
C VAL A 9 7.01 5.39 1.00
N ALA A 10 7.69 4.46 0.33
CA ALA A 10 7.17 3.79 -0.87
C ALA A 10 5.90 2.96 -0.58
N THR A 11 5.85 2.26 0.55
CA THR A 11 4.64 1.52 0.99
C THR A 11 3.46 2.46 1.22
N ILE A 12 3.66 3.57 1.95
CA ILE A 12 2.59 4.51 2.25
C ILE A 12 2.10 5.20 0.97
N LEU A 13 3.01 5.61 0.08
CA LEU A 13 2.66 6.17 -1.22
C LEU A 13 1.86 5.19 -2.08
N GLY A 14 2.26 3.90 -2.10
CA GLY A 14 1.51 2.86 -2.82
C GLY A 14 0.10 2.63 -2.25
N ALA A 15 -0.04 2.62 -0.92
CA ALA A 15 -1.34 2.48 -0.27
C ALA A 15 -2.27 3.68 -0.57
N ILE A 16 -1.73 4.90 -0.53
CA ILE A 16 -2.48 6.12 -0.85
C ILE A 16 -2.88 6.16 -2.32
N ALA A 17 -1.99 5.75 -3.24
CA ALA A 17 -2.29 5.65 -4.66
C ALA A 17 -3.42 4.64 -4.93
N SER A 18 -3.41 3.46 -4.29
CA SER A 18 -4.52 2.50 -4.38
C SER A 18 -5.82 3.03 -3.78
N LEU A 19 -5.74 3.79 -2.68
CA LEU A 19 -6.92 4.41 -2.07
C LEU A 19 -7.54 5.47 -3.00
N LEU A 20 -6.71 6.34 -3.59
CA LEU A 20 -7.16 7.36 -4.55
C LEU A 20 -7.77 6.72 -5.80
N PHE A 21 -7.20 5.61 -6.29
CA PHE A 21 -7.74 4.90 -7.45
C PHE A 21 -9.09 4.22 -7.13
N SER A 22 -9.24 3.67 -5.92
CA SER A 22 -10.54 3.12 -5.44
C SER A 22 -11.61 4.20 -5.34
N VAL A 23 -11.26 5.36 -4.77
CA VAL A 23 -12.18 6.51 -4.65
C VAL A 23 -12.52 7.08 -6.02
N ALA A 24 -11.55 7.25 -6.92
CA ALA A 24 -11.77 7.75 -8.27
C ALA A 24 -12.75 6.87 -9.06
N LEU A 25 -12.64 5.54 -8.94
CA LEU A 25 -13.56 4.58 -9.57
C LEU A 25 -14.95 4.56 -8.92
N TRP A 26 -15.02 4.78 -7.60
CA TRP A 26 -16.28 4.85 -6.88
C TRP A 26 -17.15 6.03 -7.36
N PHE A 27 -16.52 7.18 -7.64
CA PHE A 27 -17.19 8.36 -8.16
C PHE A 27 -17.59 8.25 -9.64
N THR A 28 -16.99 7.34 -10.43
CA THR A 28 -17.37 7.09 -11.84
C THR A 28 -18.47 6.04 -12.00
N GLY A 29 -19.13 5.60 -10.91
CA GLY A 29 -20.32 4.75 -10.96
C GLY A 29 -20.07 3.24 -11.08
N HIS A 30 -18.81 2.80 -11.16
CA HIS A 30 -18.41 1.39 -11.28
C HIS A 30 -18.06 0.82 -9.89
N LYS A 31 -19.09 0.62 -9.06
CA LYS A 31 -18.97 0.21 -7.64
C LYS A 31 -18.16 -1.09 -7.44
N ASP A 32 -18.33 -2.09 -8.30
CA ASP A 32 -17.62 -3.37 -8.19
C ASP A 32 -16.10 -3.23 -8.38
N GLN A 33 -15.69 -2.39 -9.33
CA GLN A 33 -14.26 -2.18 -9.61
C GLN A 33 -13.61 -1.30 -8.52
N GLY A 34 -14.35 -0.35 -7.95
CA GLY A 34 -13.87 0.45 -6.81
C GLY A 34 -13.59 -0.39 -5.57
N VAL A 35 -14.43 -1.38 -5.28
CA VAL A 35 -14.24 -2.33 -4.16
C VAL A 35 -13.03 -3.23 -4.40
N PHE A 36 -12.84 -3.74 -5.63
CA PHE A 36 -11.69 -4.57 -5.98
C PHE A 36 -10.35 -3.84 -5.75
N VAL A 37 -10.28 -2.57 -6.13
CA VAL A 37 -9.07 -1.75 -5.93
C VAL A 37 -8.89 -1.40 -4.44
N GLY A 38 -9.98 -1.14 -3.71
CA GLY A 38 -9.95 -0.90 -2.27
C GLY A 38 -9.43 -2.10 -1.48
N LEU A 39 -9.73 -3.32 -1.93
CA LEU A 39 -9.27 -4.56 -1.31
C LEU A 39 -7.75 -4.76 -1.41
N TRP A 40 -7.08 -4.10 -2.35
CA TRP A 40 -5.63 -4.17 -2.48
C TRP A 40 -4.88 -3.28 -1.48
N VAL A 41 -5.54 -2.27 -0.90
CA VAL A 41 -4.95 -1.40 0.13
C VAL A 41 -4.39 -2.18 1.33
N PRO A 42 -5.16 -3.08 1.98
CA PRO A 42 -4.64 -3.90 3.08
C PRO A 42 -3.53 -4.87 2.63
N SER A 43 -3.57 -5.36 1.38
CA SER A 43 -2.51 -6.20 0.80
C SER A 43 -1.19 -5.45 0.65
N ILE A 44 -1.22 -4.20 0.16
CA ILE A 44 -0.05 -3.33 -0.01
C ILE A 44 0.55 -2.95 1.35
N LEU A 45 -0.31 -2.63 2.33
CA LEU A 45 0.10 -2.39 3.72
C LEU A 45 0.75 -3.62 4.35
N SER A 46 0.17 -4.82 4.16
CA SER A 46 0.73 -6.08 4.63
C SER A 46 2.07 -6.40 3.98
N LEU A 47 2.20 -6.22 2.67
CA LEU A 47 3.45 -6.39 1.92
C LEU A 47 4.53 -5.42 2.38
N GLY A 48 4.19 -4.15 2.60
CA GLY A 48 5.14 -3.17 3.09
C GLY A 48 5.52 -3.39 4.56
N ALA A 49 4.57 -3.79 5.41
CA ALA A 49 4.85 -4.20 6.78
C ALA A 49 5.76 -5.44 6.82
N PHE A 50 5.52 -6.42 5.96
CA PHE A 50 6.36 -7.61 5.80
C PHE A 50 7.75 -7.26 5.27
N ALA A 51 7.86 -6.39 4.26
CA ALA A 51 9.14 -5.93 3.75
C ALA A 51 9.94 -5.16 4.83
N LEU A 52 9.26 -4.34 5.63
CA LEU A 52 9.88 -3.63 6.76
C LEU A 52 10.29 -4.61 7.88
N ALA A 53 9.45 -5.60 8.18
CA ALA A 53 9.68 -6.61 9.21
C ALA A 53 10.81 -7.59 8.83
N GLY A 54 10.85 -8.02 7.56
CA GLY A 54 11.91 -8.86 7.01
C GLY A 54 13.25 -8.14 6.92
N TRP A 55 13.24 -6.82 6.66
CA TRP A 55 14.45 -6.01 6.64
C TRP A 55 14.97 -5.71 8.06
N GLY A 56 14.09 -5.50 9.04
CA GLY A 56 14.48 -5.23 10.43
C GLY A 56 15.17 -6.40 11.14
N ARG A 57 15.18 -7.60 10.55
CA ARG A 57 15.82 -8.80 11.11
C ARG A 57 17.25 -9.04 10.58
N LYS A 58 17.73 -8.26 9.60
CA LYS A 58 19.09 -8.40 9.04
C LYS A 58 20.11 -7.41 9.65
N ASP A 59 19.81 -6.93 10.86
CA ASP A 59 20.60 -5.92 11.57
C ASP A 59 21.16 -6.45 12.92
N GLY A 60 21.08 -7.76 13.17
CA GLY A 60 21.62 -8.43 14.37
C GLY A 60 22.75 -9.39 14.04
#